data_AF-A0A517T3S8-F1
#
_entry.id   AF-A0A517T3S8-F1
#
_cell.length_a   1.000
_cell.length_b   1.000
_cell.length_c   1.000
_cell.angle_alpha   90.00
_cell.angle_beta   90.00
_cell.angle_gamma   90.00
#
_symmetry.space_group_name_H-M   'P 1'
#
loop_
_entity.id
_entity.type
_entity.pdbx_description
1 polymer ?
#
loop_
_entity_poly.entity_id
_entity_poly.type
_entity_poly.pdbx_seq_one_letter_code
_entity_poly.pdbx_strand_id
1 'polypeptide(L)'
;MNSEHHNFSDDSEPMELQFDDNEKVSSAQASYNIVSDTVTGVNVRFSDNLFQAIFIVVSIFICSGVGILIGAGPGALLGAFAGLVLGVLASGFLLMIYRAIRHIQGKHK
;
A
#
# COMPACT_ATOMS: atom_id res chain seq x y z
N MET A 1 -55.05 46.28 39.97
CA MET A 1 -55.05 45.13 40.91
C MET A 1 -55.62 43.92 40.19
N ASN A 2 -55.10 42.74 40.54
CA ASN A 2 -55.20 41.40 39.91
C ASN A 2 -54.20 41.18 38.76
N SER A 3 -52.95 40.79 39.05
CA SER A 3 -52.43 39.48 39.52
C SER A 3 -52.29 38.47 38.38
N GLU A 4 -51.26 38.69 37.57
CA GLU A 4 -50.75 37.69 36.63
C GLU A 4 -50.08 36.57 37.42
N HIS A 5 -50.53 35.36 37.16
CA HIS A 5 -50.07 34.14 37.79
C HIS A 5 -48.59 33.89 37.52
N HIS A 6 -47.82 33.78 38.60
CA HIS A 6 -46.50 33.16 38.62
C HIS A 6 -46.61 31.75 38.04
N ASN A 7 -46.16 31.57 36.80
CA ASN A 7 -45.91 30.25 36.24
C ASN A 7 -44.42 29.98 36.44
N PHE A 8 -44.10 29.30 37.54
CA PHE A 8 -42.79 28.74 37.81
C PHE A 8 -42.64 27.54 36.88
N SER A 9 -42.13 27.78 35.68
CA SER A 9 -41.74 26.72 34.75
C SER A 9 -40.47 26.07 35.29
N ASP A 10 -40.64 24.83 35.69
CA ASP A 10 -39.65 23.89 36.20
C ASP A 10 -38.44 23.80 35.26
N ASP A 11 -37.30 24.36 35.65
CA ASP A 11 -36.01 24.31 34.93
C ASP A 11 -35.34 22.91 35.06
N SER A 12 -36.12 21.84 35.00
CA SER A 12 -35.65 20.46 35.03
C SER A 12 -35.68 19.84 33.64
N GLU A 13 -35.03 20.48 32.67
CA GLU A 13 -34.66 19.80 31.42
C GLU A 13 -33.66 18.69 31.79
N PRO A 14 -33.93 17.42 31.47
CA PRO A 14 -32.95 16.38 31.69
C PRO A 14 -31.72 16.73 30.85
N MET A 15 -30.55 16.73 31.48
CA MET A 15 -29.27 16.85 30.82
C MET A 15 -29.14 15.67 29.85
N GLU A 16 -29.66 15.83 28.64
CA GLU A 16 -29.48 14.88 27.55
C GLU A 16 -27.98 14.81 27.30
N LEU A 17 -27.42 13.70 27.75
CA LEU A 17 -26.07 13.28 27.45
C LEU A 17 -26.01 13.16 25.93
N GLN A 18 -25.59 14.24 25.26
CA GLN A 18 -25.22 14.21 23.85
C GLN A 18 -24.03 13.25 23.76
N PHE A 19 -24.32 11.97 23.58
CA PHE A 19 -23.35 11.03 23.05
C PHE A 19 -23.05 11.56 21.66
N ASP A 20 -21.90 12.22 21.55
CA ASP A 20 -21.36 12.71 20.31
C ASP A 20 -21.04 11.49 19.43
N ASP A 21 -22.09 11.00 18.74
CA ASP A 21 -22.02 9.87 17.82
C ASP A 21 -21.07 10.15 16.64
N ASN A 22 -20.63 11.41 16.49
CA ASN A 22 -19.67 11.86 15.49
C ASN A 22 -18.27 11.24 15.71
N GLU A 23 -17.85 11.04 16.96
CA GLU A 23 -16.51 10.51 17.27
C GLU A 23 -16.38 9.03 16.89
N LYS A 24 -17.43 8.23 17.09
CA LYS A 24 -17.45 6.80 16.74
C LYS A 24 -17.55 6.55 15.23
N VAL A 25 -18.26 7.40 14.49
CA VAL A 25 -18.32 7.32 13.01
C VAL A 25 -16.94 7.63 12.42
N SER A 26 -16.22 8.60 12.97
CA SER A 26 -14.83 8.93 12.57
C SER A 26 -13.87 7.77 12.84
N SER A 27 -13.90 7.15 14.03
CA SER A 27 -13.00 6.04 14.36
C SER A 27 -13.30 4.77 13.56
N ALA A 28 -14.56 4.46 13.30
CA ALA A 28 -14.98 3.31 12.51
C ALA A 28 -14.63 3.50 11.03
N GLN A 29 -14.85 4.69 10.46
CA GLN A 29 -14.41 5.00 9.10
C GLN A 29 -12.87 5.03 8.97
N ALA A 30 -12.15 5.57 9.95
CA ALA A 30 -10.69 5.55 9.97
C ALA A 30 -10.14 4.12 10.07
N SER A 31 -10.74 3.29 10.94
CA SER A 31 -10.37 1.87 11.05
C SER A 31 -10.72 1.10 9.77
N TYR A 32 -11.86 1.38 9.15
CA TYR A 32 -12.25 0.78 7.88
C TYR A 32 -11.32 1.19 6.74
N ASN A 33 -10.88 2.46 6.70
CA ASN A 33 -9.91 2.93 5.71
C ASN A 33 -8.54 2.29 5.93
N ILE A 34 -8.06 2.17 7.16
CA ILE A 34 -6.79 1.50 7.48
C ILE A 34 -6.85 0.03 7.13
N VAL A 35 -7.92 -0.68 7.52
CA VAL A 35 -8.08 -2.10 7.23
C VAL A 35 -8.20 -2.29 5.73
N SER A 36 -9.10 -1.58 5.05
CA SER A 36 -9.27 -1.71 3.60
C SER A 36 -8.00 -1.36 2.82
N ASP A 37 -7.24 -0.32 3.18
CA ASP A 37 -5.93 -0.03 2.58
C ASP A 37 -4.89 -1.12 2.87
N THR A 38 -4.99 -1.79 4.01
CA THR A 38 -4.10 -2.91 4.34
C THR A 38 -4.48 -4.17 3.55
N VAL A 39 -5.77 -4.53 3.45
CA VAL A 39 -6.19 -5.76 2.75
C VAL A 39 -6.21 -5.58 1.22
N THR A 40 -6.66 -4.44 0.71
CA THR A 40 -6.68 -4.17 -0.74
C THR A 40 -5.33 -3.67 -1.26
N GLY A 41 -4.56 -2.92 -0.46
CA GLY A 41 -3.22 -2.46 -0.82
C GLY A 41 -2.19 -3.59 -0.93
N VAL A 42 -2.36 -4.71 -0.21
CA VAL A 42 -1.55 -5.92 -0.41
C VAL A 42 -1.73 -6.49 -1.82
N ASN A 43 -2.95 -6.48 -2.34
CA ASN A 43 -3.25 -7.04 -3.66
C ASN A 43 -2.60 -6.25 -4.81
N VAL A 44 -2.51 -4.91 -4.69
CA VAL A 44 -1.87 -4.04 -5.70
C VAL A 44 -0.35 -4.11 -5.65
N ARG A 45 0.26 -4.36 -4.48
CA ARG A 45 1.71 -4.53 -4.36
C ARG A 45 2.19 -5.92 -4.82
N PHE A 46 1.30 -6.91 -4.82
CA PHE A 46 1.62 -8.27 -5.24
C PHE A 46 1.96 -8.36 -6.73
N SER A 47 1.31 -7.57 -7.60
CA SER A 47 1.59 -7.60 -9.04
C SER A 47 2.98 -7.06 -9.38
N ASP A 48 3.41 -6.01 -8.70
CA ASP A 48 4.72 -5.38 -8.94
C ASP A 48 5.85 -6.29 -8.43
N ASN A 49 5.66 -6.89 -7.26
CA ASN A 49 6.61 -7.86 -6.69
C ASN A 49 6.66 -9.16 -7.50
N LEU A 50 5.54 -9.60 -8.08
CA LEU A 50 5.49 -10.77 -8.95
C LEU A 50 6.26 -10.53 -10.26
N PHE A 51 6.08 -9.35 -10.87
CA PHE A 51 6.84 -8.98 -12.06
C PHE A 51 8.34 -8.88 -11.76
N GLN A 52 8.69 -8.32 -10.60
CA GLN A 52 10.07 -8.25 -10.13
C GLN A 52 10.68 -9.64 -9.93
N ALA A 53 9.96 -10.55 -9.27
CA ALA A 53 10.41 -11.92 -9.05
C ALA A 53 10.62 -12.69 -10.36
N ILE A 54 9.68 -12.58 -11.31
CA ILE A 54 9.81 -13.20 -12.63
C ILE A 54 11.04 -12.65 -13.36
N PHE A 55 11.25 -11.34 -13.34
CA PHE A 55 12.40 -10.71 -13.98
C PHE A 55 13.73 -11.19 -13.41
N ILE A 56 13.84 -11.28 -12.07
CA ILE A 56 15.03 -11.79 -11.38
C ILE A 56 15.30 -13.24 -11.75
N VAL A 57 14.26 -14.08 -11.79
CA VAL A 57 14.40 -15.48 -12.19
C VAL A 57 14.93 -15.58 -13.62
N VAL A 58 14.37 -14.82 -14.56
CA VAL A 58 14.81 -14.80 -15.97
C VAL A 58 16.26 -14.32 -16.07
N SER A 59 16.66 -13.27 -15.37
CA SER A 59 18.04 -12.76 -15.42
C SER A 59 19.04 -13.76 -14.82
N ILE A 60 18.68 -14.47 -13.75
CA ILE A 60 19.48 -15.56 -13.18
C ILE A 60 19.71 -16.64 -14.24
N PHE A 61 18.66 -17.09 -14.94
CA PHE A 61 18.80 -18.13 -15.96
C PHE A 61 19.68 -17.69 -17.13
N ILE A 62 19.51 -16.46 -17.63
CA ILE A 62 20.32 -15.92 -18.73
C ILE A 62 21.78 -15.79 -18.31
N CYS A 63 22.06 -15.12 -17.20
CA CYS A 63 23.44 -14.92 -16.74
C CYS A 63 24.11 -16.23 -16.28
N SER A 64 23.36 -17.15 -15.69
CA SER A 64 23.85 -18.51 -15.37
C SER A 64 24.20 -19.28 -16.64
N GLY A 65 23.37 -19.23 -17.69
CA GLY A 65 23.65 -19.86 -18.96
C GLY A 65 24.91 -19.29 -19.63
N VAL A 66 25.04 -17.96 -19.63
CA VAL A 66 26.25 -17.27 -20.09
C VAL A 66 27.46 -17.66 -19.24
N GLY A 67 27.31 -17.77 -17.92
CA GLY A 67 28.36 -18.20 -17.01
C GLY A 67 28.85 -19.63 -17.29
N ILE A 68 27.96 -20.56 -17.65
CA ILE A 68 28.33 -21.92 -18.08
C ILE A 68 29.15 -21.89 -19.37
N LEU A 69 28.78 -21.04 -20.33
CA LEU A 69 29.44 -20.99 -21.64
C LEU A 69 30.85 -20.38 -21.56
N ILE A 70 31.09 -19.46 -20.62
CA ILE A 70 32.33 -18.70 -20.53
C ILE A 70 33.26 -19.25 -19.43
N GLY A 71 32.71 -19.86 -18.37
CA GLY A 71 33.47 -20.30 -17.19
C GLY A 71 33.45 -21.82 -16.97
N ALA A 72 34.63 -22.42 -16.85
CA ALA A 72 34.76 -23.80 -16.33
C ALA A 72 34.46 -23.85 -14.83
N GLY A 73 33.97 -24.99 -14.32
CA GLY A 73 33.72 -25.23 -12.89
C GLY A 73 32.59 -24.35 -12.32
N PRO A 74 32.88 -23.25 -11.58
CA PRO A 74 31.86 -22.40 -10.95
C PRO A 74 31.15 -21.41 -11.89
N GLY A 75 31.34 -21.47 -13.21
CA GLY A 75 30.77 -20.52 -14.16
C GLY A 75 29.26 -20.31 -14.02
N ALA A 76 28.49 -21.39 -13.83
CA ALA A 76 27.06 -21.33 -13.57
C ALA A 76 26.71 -20.54 -12.31
N LEU A 77 27.47 -20.74 -11.22
CA LEU A 77 27.21 -20.14 -9.93
C LEU A 77 27.51 -18.64 -9.93
N LEU A 78 28.64 -18.26 -10.55
CA LEU A 78 29.02 -16.86 -10.76
C LEU A 78 28.03 -16.15 -11.69
N GLY A 79 27.59 -16.83 -12.75
CA GLY A 79 26.56 -16.33 -13.65
C GLY A 79 25.22 -16.14 -12.95
N ALA A 80 24.78 -17.10 -12.12
CA ALA A 80 23.56 -16.97 -11.34
C ALA A 80 23.63 -15.83 -10.32
N PHE A 81 24.77 -15.68 -9.64
CA PHE A 81 24.98 -14.56 -8.70
C PHE A 81 24.97 -13.20 -9.42
N ALA A 82 25.67 -13.08 -10.54
CA ALA A 82 25.64 -11.88 -11.37
C ALA A 82 24.22 -11.58 -11.89
N GLY A 83 23.50 -12.60 -12.34
CA GLY A 83 22.11 -12.50 -12.78
C GLY A 83 21.15 -12.07 -11.68
N LEU A 84 21.38 -12.50 -10.44
CA LEU A 84 20.62 -12.06 -9.28
C LEU A 84 20.88 -10.58 -8.95
N VAL A 85 22.16 -10.19 -8.88
CA VAL A 85 22.54 -8.79 -8.61
C VAL A 85 22.00 -7.86 -9.70
N LEU A 86 22.24 -8.18 -10.97
CA LEU A 86 21.74 -7.40 -12.09
C LEU A 86 20.22 -7.44 -12.17
N GLY A 87 19.60 -8.59 -11.91
CA GLY A 87 18.15 -8.75 -11.91
C GLY A 87 17.45 -7.86 -10.90
N VAL A 88 17.93 -7.86 -9.66
CA VAL A 88 17.36 -7.04 -8.57
C VAL A 88 17.55 -5.55 -8.88
N LEU A 89 18.74 -5.14 -9.31
CA LEU A 89 19.03 -3.73 -9.58
C LEU A 89 18.30 -3.22 -10.82
N ALA A 90 18.33 -3.97 -11.94
CA ALA A 90 17.68 -3.55 -13.18
C ALA A 90 16.16 -3.57 -13.07
N SER A 91 15.57 -4.58 -12.42
CA SER A 91 14.11 -4.62 -12.21
C SER A 91 13.62 -3.48 -11.32
N GLY A 92 14.32 -3.20 -10.21
CA GLY A 92 13.99 -2.10 -9.31
C GLY A 92 14.08 -0.74 -10.00
N PHE A 93 15.13 -0.54 -10.80
CA PHE A 93 15.32 0.70 -11.57
C PHE A 93 14.25 0.88 -12.67
N LEU A 94 13.95 -0.17 -13.44
CA LEU A 94 12.91 -0.13 -14.47
C LEU A 94 11.52 0.14 -13.88
N LEU A 95 11.19 -0.43 -12.72
CA LEU A 95 9.92 -0.17 -12.03
C LEU A 95 9.86 1.26 -11.48
N MET A 96 10.96 1.81 -10.96
CA MET A 96 11.00 3.23 -10.58
C MET A 96 10.73 4.14 -11.77
N ILE A 97 11.38 3.88 -12.92
CA ILE A 97 11.15 4.66 -14.14
C ILE A 97 9.71 4.50 -14.63
N TYR A 98 9.22 3.27 -14.72
CA TYR A 98 7.85 3.00 -15.16
C TYR A 98 6.82 3.70 -14.28
N ARG A 99 7.01 3.65 -12.95
CA ARG A 99 6.16 4.33 -11.98
C ARG A 99 6.27 5.85 -12.10
N ALA A 100 7.46 6.40 -12.28
CA ALA A 100 7.66 7.84 -12.49
C ALA A 100 6.96 8.31 -13.77
N ILE A 101 7.11 7.59 -14.87
CA ILE A 101 6.43 7.90 -16.14
C ILE A 101 4.91 7.79 -15.99
N ARG A 102 4.40 6.71 -15.37
CA ARG A 102 2.96 6.52 -15.16
C ARG A 102 2.38 7.61 -14.25
N HIS A 103 3.14 8.05 -13.25
CA HIS A 103 2.74 9.15 -12.35
C HIS A 103 2.70 10.50 -13.08
N ILE A 104 3.70 10.79 -13.93
CA ILE A 104 3.75 12.02 -14.74
C ILE A 104 2.65 12.04 -15.81
N GLN A 105 2.26 10.88 -16.35
CA GLN A 105 1.21 10.79 -17.37
C GLN A 105 -0.22 11.04 -16.84
N GLY A 106 -0.41 11.27 -15.54
CA GLY A 106 -1.71 11.68 -14.98
C GLY A 106 -2.84 10.66 -15.14
N LYS A 107 -2.52 9.42 -15.57
CA LYS A 107 -3.48 8.32 -15.64
C LYS A 107 -3.71 7.77 -14.24
N HIS A 108 -4.51 8.51 -13.47
CA HIS A 108 -5.21 8.00 -12.30
C HIS A 108 -6.30 7.04 -12.79
N LYS A 109 -5.95 5.76 -12.89
CA LYS A 109 -6.91 4.66 -12.83
C LYS A 109 -6.46 3.69 -11.76
#